data_AF-A0A699WBD9-F1
#
_entry.id   AF-A0A699WBD9-F1
#
_cell.length_a   1.000
_cell.length_b   1.000
_cell.length_c   1.000
_cell.angle_alpha   90.00
_cell.angle_beta   90.00
_cell.angle_gamma   90.00
#
_symmetry.space_group_name_H-M   'P 1'
#
loop_
_entity.id
_entity.type
_entity.pdbx_description
1 polymer ?
#
loop_
_entity_poly.entity_id
_entity_poly.type
_entity_poly.pdbx_seq_one_letter_code
_entity_poly.pdbx_strand_id
1 'polypeptide(L)'
;MGYGDYVIGNSVISRVYYVEGLGHNLFSVGQLCDSDLEVAFRKHSCYVRDTDGVELIKGSHGFNLYTISVEDVMKSSPIWLLSKAPKTKSWL
;
A
#
# COMPACT_ATOMS: atom_id res chain seq x y z
N MET A 1 -14.29 3.30 15.19
CA MET A 1 -13.26 3.07 14.16
C MET A 1 -13.36 4.24 13.18
N GLY A 2 -12.37 5.14 13.17
CA GLY A 2 -12.42 6.34 12.33
C GLY A 2 -11.66 6.15 11.02
N TYR A 3 -12.18 6.70 9.93
CA TYR A 3 -11.44 6.89 8.69
C TYR A 3 -11.01 8.36 8.57
N GLY A 4 -9.90 8.63 7.89
CA GLY A 4 -9.39 9.97 7.66
C GLY A 4 -8.55 10.08 6.40
N ASP A 5 -8.20 11.30 6.01
CA ASP A 5 -7.37 11.55 4.84
C ASP A 5 -5.90 11.64 5.25
N TYR A 6 -5.04 11.00 4.48
CA TYR A 6 -3.61 10.93 4.74
C TYR A 6 -2.82 11.69 3.68
N VAL A 7 -2.04 12.67 4.12
CA VAL A 7 -1.24 13.53 3.24
C VAL A 7 0.21 13.04 3.18
N ILE A 8 0.71 12.78 1.98
CA ILE A 8 2.13 12.53 1.67
C ILE A 8 2.60 13.56 0.66
N GLY A 9 3.52 14.44 1.07
CA GLY A 9 3.99 15.52 0.20
C GLY A 9 2.81 16.38 -0.28
N ASN A 10 2.64 16.49 -1.60
CA ASN A 10 1.53 17.22 -2.23
C ASN A 10 0.31 16.34 -2.57
N SER A 11 0.30 15.07 -2.16
CA SER A 11 -0.73 14.11 -2.52
C SER A 11 -1.55 13.70 -1.30
N VAL A 12 -2.85 13.46 -1.51
CA VAL A 12 -3.79 13.06 -0.46
C VAL A 12 -4.36 11.69 -0.78
N ILE A 13 -4.30 10.79 0.19
CA ILE A 13 -4.92 9.46 0.17
C ILE A 13 -6.14 9.52 1.09
N SER A 14 -7.33 9.55 0.51
CA SER A 14 -8.57 9.68 1.30
C SER A 14 -9.09 8.36 1.86
N ARG A 15 -9.87 8.42 2.94
CA ARG A 15 -10.60 7.29 3.57
C ARG A 15 -9.74 6.17 4.15
N VAL A 16 -8.61 6.52 4.75
CA VAL A 16 -7.69 5.59 5.43
C VAL A 16 -8.22 5.14 6.80
N TYR A 17 -8.19 3.83 7.07
CA TYR A 17 -8.45 3.27 8.39
C TYR A 17 -7.23 3.37 9.31
N TYR A 18 -7.44 3.82 10.55
CA TYR A 18 -6.42 3.83 11.60
C TYR A 18 -6.43 2.51 12.40
N VAL A 19 -5.27 1.86 12.50
CA VAL A 19 -5.03 0.68 13.34
C VAL A 19 -3.92 0.99 14.34
N GLU A 20 -4.21 0.89 15.63
CA GLU A 20 -3.24 1.15 16.71
C GLU A 20 -2.14 0.05 16.75
N GLY A 21 -0.88 0.46 16.92
CA GLY A 21 0.29 -0.45 16.96
C GLY A 21 0.90 -0.83 15.61
N LEU A 22 0.33 -0.34 14.50
CA LEU A 22 0.76 -0.73 13.15
C LEU A 22 1.90 0.17 12.62
N GLY A 23 3.15 -0.24 12.77
CA GLY A 23 4.33 0.54 12.33
C GLY A 23 4.51 0.69 10.81
N HIS A 24 3.69 0.01 10.01
CA HIS A 24 3.77 0.00 8.54
C HIS A 24 2.39 0.20 7.92
N ASN A 25 2.39 0.74 6.70
CA ASN A 25 1.16 0.83 5.94
C ASN A 25 0.79 -0.50 5.30
N LEU A 26 -0.47 -0.91 5.44
CA LEU A 26 -1.01 -2.09 4.77
C LEU A 26 -1.85 -1.69 3.56
N PHE A 27 -1.72 -2.50 2.50
CA PHE A 27 -2.61 -2.51 1.34
C PHE A 27 -3.44 -3.80 1.40
N SER A 28 -4.73 -3.71 1.08
CA SER A 28 -5.59 -4.89 0.98
C SER A 28 -5.51 -5.48 -0.42
N VAL A 29 -5.07 -6.74 -0.54
CA VAL A 29 -5.05 -7.45 -1.83
C VAL A 29 -6.44 -7.52 -2.45
N GLY A 30 -7.48 -7.73 -1.64
CA GLY A 30 -8.87 -7.80 -2.14
C GLY A 30 -9.30 -6.52 -2.85
N GLN A 31 -8.91 -5.35 -2.34
CA GLN A 31 -9.23 -4.07 -2.96
C GLN A 31 -8.53 -3.85 -4.30
N LEU A 32 -7.35 -4.47 -4.48
CA LEU A 32 -6.64 -4.44 -5.76
C LEU A 32 -7.35 -5.31 -6.78
N CYS A 33 -7.79 -6.50 -6.36
CA CYS A 33 -8.58 -7.39 -7.20
C CYS A 33 -9.93 -6.78 -7.57
N ASP A 34 -10.60 -6.07 -6.64
CA ASP A 34 -11.85 -5.34 -6.91
C ASP A 34 -11.65 -4.18 -7.91
N SER A 35 -10.41 -3.73 -8.11
CA SER A 35 -10.02 -2.68 -9.06
C SER A 35 -9.44 -3.26 -10.36
N ASP A 36 -9.73 -4.52 -10.67
CA ASP A 36 -9.26 -5.26 -11.85
C ASP A 36 -7.72 -5.38 -11.96
N LEU A 37 -7.00 -5.31 -10.83
CA LEU A 37 -5.55 -5.48 -10.79
C LEU A 37 -5.14 -6.92 -10.44
N GLU A 38 -4.15 -7.45 -11.15
CA GLU A 38 -3.50 -8.72 -10.82
C GLU A 38 -2.46 -8.49 -9.73
N VAL A 39 -2.52 -9.27 -8.65
CA VAL A 39 -1.50 -9.30 -7.60
C VAL A 39 -0.84 -10.67 -7.60
N ALA A 40 0.48 -10.71 -7.73
CA ALA A 40 1.23 -11.96 -7.71
C ALA A 40 2.37 -11.93 -6.69
N PHE A 41 2.53 -13.05 -5.97
CA PHE A 41 3.63 -13.27 -5.03
C PHE A 41 4.57 -14.35 -5.56
N ARG A 42 5.86 -14.08 -5.52
CA ARG A 42 6.95 -14.99 -5.86
C ARG A 42 7.93 -15.03 -4.70
N LYS A 43 8.75 -16.09 -4.64
CA LYS A 43 9.69 -16.35 -3.54
C LYS A 43 10.49 -15.13 -3.03
N HIS A 44 10.87 -14.21 -3.92
CA HIS A 44 11.67 -13.02 -3.58
C HIS A 44 11.05 -11.69 -4.00
N SER A 45 9.84 -11.70 -4.57
CA SER A 45 9.23 -10.50 -5.14
C SER A 45 7.72 -10.59 -5.19
N CYS A 46 7.04 -9.45 -5.17
CA CYS A 46 5.64 -9.35 -5.58
C CYS A 46 5.49 -8.30 -6.68
N TYR A 47 4.39 -8.34 -7.41
CA TYR A 47 4.02 -7.28 -8.33
C TYR A 47 2.52 -7.08 -8.38
N VAL A 48 2.13 -5.87 -8.78
CA VAL A 48 0.76 -5.52 -9.15
C VAL A 48 0.75 -5.09 -10.60
N ARG A 49 -0.17 -5.65 -11.39
CA ARG A 49 -0.33 -5.36 -12.82
C ARG A 49 -1.73 -4.91 -13.15
N ASP A 50 -1.85 -4.08 -14.18
CA ASP A 50 -3.14 -3.76 -14.79
C ASP A 50 -3.64 -4.91 -15.69
N THR A 51 -4.82 -4.71 -16.27
CA THR A 51 -5.47 -5.65 -17.19
C THR A 51 -4.68 -5.89 -18.48
N ASP A 52 -3.78 -4.97 -18.85
CA ASP A 52 -2.90 -5.07 -20.02
C ASP A 52 -1.57 -5.78 -19.67
N GLY A 53 -1.39 -6.17 -18.40
CA GLY A 53 -0.20 -6.85 -17.90
C GLY A 53 0.98 -5.91 -17.61
N VAL A 54 0.76 -4.59 -17.62
CA VAL A 54 1.79 -3.59 -17.29
C VAL A 54 2.03 -3.62 -15.79
N GLU A 55 3.29 -3.78 -15.40
CA GLU A 55 3.70 -3.75 -13.99
C GLU A 55 3.61 -2.33 -13.44
N LEU A 56 2.64 -2.10 -12.55
CA LEU A 56 2.40 -0.83 -11.89
C LEU A 56 3.24 -0.69 -10.62
N ILE A 57 3.40 -1.79 -9.89
CA ILE A 57 4.13 -1.83 -8.61
C ILE A 57 4.99 -3.08 -8.58
N LYS A 58 6.20 -2.91 -8.05
CA LYS A 58 7.09 -4.02 -7.71
C LYS A 58 7.41 -3.99 -6.22
N GLY A 59 7.39 -5.17 -5.61
CA GLY A 59 7.82 -5.35 -4.24
C GLY A 59 8.87 -6.44 -4.09
N SER A 60 9.58 -6.37 -2.98
CA SER A 60 10.60 -7.32 -2.55
C SER A 60 10.13 -8.09 -1.32
N HIS A 61 10.59 -9.33 -1.17
CA HIS A 61 10.34 -10.13 0.02
C HIS A 61 11.52 -10.01 1.00
N GLY A 62 11.24 -9.69 2.27
CA GLY A 62 12.24 -9.62 3.34
C GLY A 62 11.62 -9.88 4.71
N PHE A 63 12.32 -10.64 5.56
CA PHE A 63 11.92 -10.94 6.95
C PHE A 63 10.43 -11.31 7.11
N ASN A 64 9.92 -12.15 6.19
CA ASN A 64 8.54 -12.65 6.10
C ASN A 64 7.48 -11.64 5.61
N LEU A 65 7.89 -10.47 5.12
CA LEU A 65 6.99 -9.45 4.58
C LEU A 65 7.32 -9.15 3.12
N TYR A 66 6.30 -8.83 2.34
CA TYR A 66 6.48 -8.21 1.03
C TYR A 66 6.37 -6.70 1.19
N THR A 67 7.41 -5.99 0.79
CA THR A 67 7.51 -4.54 0.89
C THR A 67 7.50 -3.92 -0.50
N ILE A 68 6.68 -2.90 -0.69
CA ILE A 68 6.60 -2.10 -1.92
C ILE A 68 7.06 -0.66 -1.64
N SER A 69 7.67 0.00 -2.61
CA SER A 69 8.07 1.40 -2.47
C SER A 69 6.85 2.31 -2.59
N VAL A 70 6.75 3.31 -1.70
CA VAL A 70 5.71 4.34 -1.79
C VAL A 70 5.82 5.11 -3.10
N GLU A 71 7.03 5.36 -3.60
CA GLU A 71 7.22 6.07 -4.87
C GLU A 71 6.59 5.33 -6.06
N ASP A 72 6.66 4.00 -6.06
CA ASP A 72 6.05 3.17 -7.11
C ASP A 72 4.52 3.23 -7.04
N VAL A 73 3.96 3.26 -5.83
CA VAL A 73 2.52 3.48 -5.60
C VAL A 73 2.07 4.87 -6.06
N MET A 74 2.89 5.90 -5.85
CA MET A 74 2.53 7.26 -6.29
C MET A 74 2.62 7.44 -7.81
N LYS A 75 3.50 6.69 -8.48
CA LYS A 75 3.59 6.68 -9.95
C LYS A 75 2.40 6.00 -10.61
N SER A 76 1.71 5.08 -9.92
CA SER A 76 0.68 4.23 -10.53
C SER A 76 -0.76 4.81 -10.55
N SER A 77 -1.06 5.97 -9.94
CA SER A 77 -2.41 6.58 -9.86
C SER A 77 -3.53 5.69 -9.25
N PRO A 78 -4.64 6.25 -8.70
CA PRO A 78 -4.61 7.14 -7.55
C PRO A 78 -5.36 6.62 -6.30
N ILE A 79 -5.95 5.42 -6.28
CA ILE A 79 -6.76 5.00 -5.12
C ILE A 79 -6.22 3.72 -4.50
N TRP A 80 -5.38 3.89 -3.49
CA TRP A 80 -4.87 2.81 -2.67
C TRP A 80 -5.16 3.11 -1.21
N LEU A 81 -5.83 2.21 -0.50
CA LEU A 81 -6.12 2.40 0.92
C LEU A 81 -4.89 2.00 1.73
N LEU A 82 -4.28 3.01 2.37
CA LEU A 82 -2.99 2.94 3.03
C LEU A 82 -3.13 3.25 4.52
N SER A 83 -2.96 2.29 5.42
CA SER A 83 -3.10 2.51 6.88
C SER A 83 -1.84 3.11 7.53
N LYS A 84 -1.81 4.38 7.96
CA LYS A 84 -0.63 4.97 8.62
C LYS A 84 -0.70 5.05 10.15
N ALA A 85 0.40 4.71 10.83
CA ALA A 85 0.64 5.11 12.22
C ALA A 85 1.11 6.58 12.38
N PRO A 86 0.54 7.35 13.31
CA PRO A 86 0.98 8.70 13.62
C PRO A 86 2.34 8.70 14.33
N LYS A 87 3.23 9.63 13.94
CA LYS A 87 4.58 9.81 14.52
C LYS A 87 4.58 10.05 16.03
N THR A 88 3.51 10.64 16.57
CA THR A 88 3.37 10.98 18.00
C THR A 88 3.13 9.78 18.91
N LYS A 89 2.85 8.60 18.35
CA LYS A 89 2.78 7.32 19.07
C LYS A 89 3.80 6.29 18.55
N SER A 90 4.90 6.76 17.95
CA SER A 90 6.00 5.91 17.51
C SER A 90 7.08 5.86 18.60
N TRP A 91 6.80 5.11 19.66
CA TRP A 91 7.82 4.71 20.63
C TRP A 91 7.98 3.20 20.48
N LEU A 92 9.21 2.71 20.64
CA LEU A 92 9.54 1.29 20.79
C LEU A 92 8.56 0.58 21.72
#